data_AF-S8E7Y0-F1
#
_entry.id   AF-S8E7Y0-F1
#
_cell.length_a   1.000
_cell.length_b   1.000
_cell.length_c   1.000
_cell.angle_alpha   90.00
_cell.angle_beta   90.00
_cell.angle_gamma   90.00
#
_symmetry.space_group_name_H-M   'P 1'
#
loop_
_entity.id
_entity.type
_entity.pdbx_description
1 polymer ?
#
loop_
_entity_poly.entity_id
_entity_poly.type
_entity_poly.pdbx_seq_one_letter_code
_entity_poly.pdbx_strand_id
1 'polypeptide(L)'
;MTSFIPPGDDSEMPDDCNPYVEQDQEYDRKEPSRDRPLSTGGPHTSTSDARTDQARQSEAATSAPAKPVTTINSSGSAVTLTQEGKLIVRVADQQQIERQVDHLRGELAKKEQEVQYWQQKYKRERDMKHLEIRDIQRQLDSALGREAAQAEHTKELLALLETRRRELHDAQRFMGTVDAFSEGDVVQHVRDLNAEIFSLAQSLSGTQAKASHLNDRTKGKAAEALASALGRPLLEMLTFVDTHGDTVLLEVSTQVIATNILSWMISTWTNDPESDQLFASVYERIQNSESQSVAGQWRALTRKSAQAEYIGGPQLEDHCTERLVTLLTHAAALSGIHISEYPTRSTWRPYASWPKKR
;
A
#
# COMPACT_ATOMS: atom_id res chain seq x y z
N MET A 1 34.18 38.45 43.57
CA MET A 1 33.25 37.38 43.97
C MET A 1 33.18 36.41 42.81
N THR A 2 34.12 35.48 42.83
CA THR A 2 34.45 34.51 41.78
C THR A 2 33.91 33.17 42.27
N SER A 3 32.90 32.63 41.60
CA SER A 3 32.33 31.33 41.95
C SER A 3 33.00 30.24 41.13
N PHE A 4 33.70 29.38 41.86
CA PHE A 4 34.45 28.21 41.42
C PHE A 4 33.46 27.06 41.20
N ILE A 5 33.44 26.46 40.01
CA ILE A 5 32.67 25.24 39.69
C ILE A 5 33.69 24.08 39.61
N PRO A 6 33.55 23.00 40.39
CA PRO A 6 34.44 21.85 40.30
C PRO A 6 34.08 20.94 39.11
N PRO A 7 35.07 20.31 38.45
CA PRO A 7 34.82 19.32 37.41
C PRO A 7 34.41 17.99 38.03
N GLY A 8 33.30 17.44 37.56
CA GLY A 8 32.78 16.13 37.95
C GLY A 8 33.38 15.01 37.11
N ASP A 9 34.13 14.16 37.81
CA ASP A 9 34.21 12.69 37.73
C ASP A 9 34.01 12.02 36.35
N ASP A 10 35.14 11.63 35.76
CA ASP A 10 35.26 10.67 34.68
C ASP A 10 34.98 9.25 35.22
N SER A 11 33.73 8.79 35.10
CA SER A 11 33.40 7.38 35.26
C SER A 11 33.59 6.64 33.93
N GLU A 12 34.70 5.92 33.86
CA GLU A 12 35.02 4.87 32.90
C GLU A 12 33.82 3.92 32.67
N MET A 13 33.29 3.93 31.45
CA MET A 13 32.41 2.88 30.92
C MET A 13 33.29 1.90 30.13
N PRO A 14 33.24 0.59 30.40
CA PRO A 14 34.04 -0.38 29.68
C PRO A 14 33.50 -0.62 28.27
N ASP A 15 34.41 -0.45 27.30
CA ASP A 15 34.34 -1.00 25.95
C ASP A 15 34.21 -2.53 26.03
N ASP A 16 33.06 -3.08 25.64
CA ASP A 16 32.94 -4.43 25.06
C ASP A 16 31.48 -4.73 24.69
N CYS A 17 31.15 -4.63 23.39
CA CYS A 17 30.27 -5.58 22.68
C CYS A 17 30.12 -5.20 21.19
N ASN A 18 31.07 -5.71 20.42
CA ASN A 18 30.92 -6.44 19.15
C ASN A 18 29.94 -5.91 18.06
N PRO A 19 30.45 -5.59 16.85
CA PRO A 19 29.63 -5.20 15.71
C PRO A 19 28.97 -6.42 15.06
N TYR A 20 27.64 -6.39 14.96
CA TYR A 20 26.91 -7.26 14.05
C TYR A 20 27.20 -6.81 12.61
N VAL A 21 28.03 -7.60 11.93
CA VAL A 21 28.21 -7.60 10.48
C VAL A 21 27.03 -8.36 9.89
N GLU A 22 25.99 -7.64 9.44
CA GLU A 22 24.99 -8.21 8.53
C GLU A 22 25.50 -8.09 7.09
N GLN A 23 26.16 -9.17 6.64
CA GLN A 23 26.26 -9.50 5.23
C GLN A 23 24.92 -10.07 4.79
N ASP A 24 24.02 -9.22 4.29
CA ASP A 24 22.87 -9.71 3.55
C ASP A 24 23.24 -9.93 2.09
N GLN A 25 23.35 -11.22 1.80
CA GLN A 25 23.53 -11.83 0.51
C GLN A 25 22.36 -11.49 -0.40
N GLU A 26 22.74 -11.02 -1.59
CA GLU A 26 21.95 -10.89 -2.80
C GLU A 26 21.23 -12.22 -3.12
N TYR A 27 19.99 -12.36 -2.65
CA TYR A 27 19.10 -13.44 -3.07
C TYR A 27 18.48 -13.09 -4.42
N ASP A 28 19.10 -13.63 -5.47
CA ASP A 28 18.59 -13.73 -6.83
C ASP A 28 17.27 -14.53 -6.84
N ARG A 29 16.15 -13.82 -6.66
CA ARG A 29 14.80 -14.38 -6.73
C ARG A 29 14.33 -14.35 -8.18
N LYS A 30 14.67 -15.41 -8.92
CA LYS A 30 14.02 -15.74 -10.19
C LYS A 30 12.51 -15.90 -9.99
N GLU A 31 11.73 -14.95 -10.47
CA GLU A 31 10.29 -15.09 -10.65
C GLU A 31 9.99 -16.18 -11.69
N PRO A 32 9.11 -17.16 -11.39
CA PRO A 32 8.54 -17.99 -12.45
C PRO A 32 7.34 -17.26 -13.06
N SER A 33 7.48 -16.88 -14.33
CA SER A 33 6.39 -16.49 -15.23
C SER A 33 5.18 -17.42 -15.05
N ARG A 34 4.05 -16.84 -14.64
CA ARG A 34 2.73 -17.44 -14.77
C ARG A 34 1.89 -16.62 -15.75
N ASP A 35 2.25 -16.74 -17.02
CA ASP A 35 1.28 -16.57 -18.09
C ASP A 35 0.48 -17.87 -18.22
N ARG A 36 -0.80 -17.83 -17.85
CA ARG A 36 -1.79 -18.69 -18.50
C ARG A 36 -3.13 -17.98 -18.68
N PRO A 37 -3.79 -18.19 -19.83
CA PRO A 37 -4.89 -17.37 -20.28
C PRO A 37 -6.22 -17.79 -19.67
N LEU A 38 -7.10 -16.79 -19.52
CA LEU A 38 -8.52 -16.96 -19.25
C LEU A 38 -9.17 -17.66 -20.46
N SER A 39 -9.66 -18.88 -20.24
CA SER A 39 -10.52 -19.59 -21.19
C SER A 39 -11.95 -19.58 -20.66
N THR A 40 -12.78 -18.79 -21.33
CA THR A 40 -14.23 -18.78 -21.25
C THR A 40 -14.79 -19.95 -22.06
N GLY A 41 -15.63 -20.80 -21.45
CA GLY A 41 -16.33 -21.85 -22.20
C GLY A 41 -17.22 -22.78 -21.39
N GLY A 42 -18.49 -22.38 -21.20
CA GLY A 42 -19.68 -23.22 -21.44
C GLY A 42 -20.17 -24.23 -20.37
N PRO A 43 -21.48 -24.55 -20.35
CA PRO A 43 -22.15 -25.32 -19.29
C PRO A 43 -22.54 -26.77 -19.67
N HIS A 44 -23.04 -27.52 -18.67
CA HIS A 44 -23.61 -28.89 -18.70
C HIS A 44 -22.57 -30.02 -18.74
N THR A 45 -22.67 -31.18 -18.08
CA THR A 45 -23.74 -31.95 -17.42
C THR A 45 -23.13 -32.85 -16.34
N SER A 46 -23.93 -33.12 -15.30
CA SER A 46 -24.14 -34.40 -14.61
C SER A 46 -23.05 -35.48 -14.52
N THR A 47 -23.05 -36.06 -13.31
CA THR A 47 -23.07 -37.50 -12.97
C THR A 47 -21.85 -38.00 -12.21
N SER A 48 -22.17 -38.57 -11.05
CA SER A 48 -21.76 -39.89 -10.62
C SER A 48 -20.57 -40.00 -9.67
N ASP A 49 -20.92 -40.63 -8.56
CA ASP A 49 -20.15 -41.62 -7.84
C ASP A 49 -19.01 -41.11 -6.96
N ALA A 50 -18.75 -41.69 -5.81
CA ALA A 50 -19.45 -42.64 -4.96
C ALA A 50 -18.48 -42.81 -3.80
N ARG A 51 -18.99 -42.83 -2.57
CA ARG A 51 -18.58 -43.69 -1.45
C ARG A 51 -18.93 -42.99 -0.14
N THR A 52 -19.92 -43.44 0.64
CA THR A 52 -20.11 -44.78 1.25
C THR A 52 -19.37 -44.88 2.57
N ASP A 53 -20.14 -45.36 3.57
CA ASP A 53 -19.77 -45.90 4.87
C ASP A 53 -19.61 -44.89 6.03
N GLN A 54 -20.15 -45.11 7.23
CA GLN A 54 -21.01 -46.18 7.76
C GLN A 54 -21.46 -45.79 9.18
N ALA A 55 -22.35 -46.63 9.73
CA ALA A 55 -22.60 -46.85 11.15
C ALA A 55 -23.68 -46.00 11.83
N ARG A 56 -24.94 -46.34 11.53
CA ARG A 56 -25.92 -46.53 12.60
C ARG A 56 -26.44 -47.96 12.56
N GLN A 57 -25.71 -48.78 13.31
CA GLN A 57 -26.02 -50.11 13.83
C GLN A 57 -27.40 -50.11 14.50
N SER A 58 -28.35 -50.95 14.06
CA SER A 58 -28.52 -52.38 14.37
C SER A 58 -29.47 -52.60 15.55
N GLU A 59 -30.76 -52.73 15.25
CA GLU A 59 -31.65 -53.64 15.99
C GLU A 59 -31.57 -55.00 15.30
N ALA A 60 -30.90 -55.94 15.97
CA ALA A 60 -30.77 -57.31 15.53
C ALA A 60 -31.31 -58.23 16.63
N ALA A 61 -32.26 -59.09 16.25
CA ALA A 61 -32.43 -60.47 16.72
C ALA A 61 -33.60 -61.03 15.86
N THR A 62 -33.37 -61.60 14.69
CA THR A 62 -32.67 -62.87 14.39
C THR A 62 -33.19 -64.03 15.23
N SER A 63 -34.05 -64.81 14.56
CA SER A 63 -34.05 -66.28 14.46
C SER A 63 -34.31 -67.13 15.71
N ALA A 64 -35.51 -67.72 15.74
CA ALA A 64 -35.80 -69.17 15.61
C ALA A 64 -34.69 -70.18 16.03
N PRO A 65 -35.01 -71.39 16.55
CA PRO A 65 -36.20 -72.20 16.23
C PRO A 65 -36.84 -72.98 17.40
N ALA A 66 -38.11 -73.38 17.26
CA ALA A 66 -38.65 -74.53 17.99
C ALA A 66 -39.72 -75.24 17.14
N LYS A 67 -39.26 -76.26 16.42
CA LYS A 67 -39.99 -77.49 16.07
C LYS A 67 -39.16 -78.63 16.68
N PRO A 68 -39.63 -79.89 16.81
CA PRO A 68 -41.00 -80.44 16.73
C PRO A 68 -41.23 -81.46 17.88
N VAL A 69 -42.17 -82.41 17.71
CA VAL A 69 -42.10 -83.80 18.26
C VAL A 69 -42.50 -83.90 19.75
N THR A 70 -43.28 -84.86 20.27
CA THR A 70 -43.93 -86.09 19.79
C THR A 70 -44.58 -86.74 21.01
N THR A 71 -45.86 -87.09 20.87
CA THR A 71 -46.45 -88.38 21.30
C THR A 71 -46.75 -88.66 22.78
N ILE A 72 -47.72 -89.58 22.88
CA ILE A 72 -48.04 -90.57 23.91
C ILE A 72 -49.33 -90.18 24.66
N ASN A 73 -50.50 -90.62 24.19
CA ASN A 73 -51.13 -91.94 24.43
C ASN A 73 -51.35 -92.31 25.90
N SER A 74 -52.44 -93.07 26.09
CA SER A 74 -52.87 -93.83 27.27
C SER A 74 -53.90 -93.08 28.12
N SER A 75 -55.20 -93.40 28.01
CA SER A 75 -55.84 -94.65 28.46
C SER A 75 -55.53 -94.93 29.93
N GLY A 76 -56.56 -94.88 30.78
CA GLY A 76 -56.39 -95.31 32.17
C GLY A 76 -57.56 -94.97 33.08
N SER A 77 -58.57 -95.82 33.01
CA SER A 77 -59.25 -96.39 34.19
C SER A 77 -60.00 -95.46 35.15
N ALA A 78 -61.32 -95.54 35.02
CA ALA A 78 -62.25 -95.36 36.12
C ALA A 78 -61.95 -96.38 37.23
N VAL A 79 -61.31 -95.92 38.31
CA VAL A 79 -61.28 -96.60 39.60
C VAL A 79 -62.19 -95.84 40.54
N THR A 80 -63.31 -96.47 40.90
CA THR A 80 -64.21 -96.10 41.98
C THR A 80 -63.47 -96.19 43.32
N LEU A 81 -62.80 -95.08 43.69
CA LEU A 81 -62.32 -94.84 45.04
C LEU A 81 -63.39 -94.11 45.84
N THR A 82 -63.75 -94.76 46.93
CA THR A 82 -64.57 -94.34 48.07
C THR A 82 -64.32 -92.89 48.48
N GLN A 83 -65.40 -92.21 48.88
CA GLN A 83 -65.56 -90.76 49.05
C GLN A 83 -64.58 -90.11 50.06
N GLU A 84 -63.91 -90.88 50.92
CA GLU A 84 -62.90 -90.40 51.88
C GLU A 84 -61.46 -90.34 51.34
N GLY A 85 -61.11 -91.10 50.28
CA GLY A 85 -59.76 -91.07 49.67
C GLY A 85 -59.53 -89.91 48.70
N LYS A 86 -60.59 -89.41 48.04
CA LYS A 86 -60.53 -88.26 47.11
C LYS A 86 -60.26 -86.93 47.82
N LEU A 87 -60.60 -86.81 49.10
CA LEU A 87 -60.31 -85.64 49.91
C LEU A 87 -58.82 -85.57 50.28
N ILE A 88 -58.18 -86.69 50.59
CA ILE A 88 -56.75 -86.75 50.94
C ILE A 88 -55.87 -86.45 49.72
N VAL A 89 -56.19 -86.99 48.54
CA VAL A 89 -55.46 -86.71 47.29
C VAL A 89 -55.63 -85.25 46.86
N ARG A 90 -56.86 -84.69 46.96
CA ARG A 90 -57.09 -83.27 46.66
C ARG A 90 -56.36 -82.32 47.61
N VAL A 91 -56.25 -82.67 48.89
CA VAL A 91 -55.49 -81.86 49.87
C VAL A 91 -53.99 -81.93 49.62
N ALA A 92 -53.45 -83.09 49.20
CA ALA A 92 -52.05 -83.22 48.81
C ALA A 92 -51.74 -82.45 47.51
N ASP A 93 -52.63 -82.54 46.51
CA ASP A 93 -52.53 -81.77 45.27
C ASP A 93 -52.63 -80.25 45.55
N GLN A 94 -53.53 -79.84 46.44
CA GLN A 94 -53.67 -78.45 46.89
C GLN A 94 -52.39 -77.94 47.56
N GLN A 95 -51.79 -78.72 48.47
CA GLN A 95 -50.53 -78.36 49.11
C GLN A 95 -49.36 -78.31 48.11
N GLN A 96 -49.35 -79.19 47.11
CA GLN A 96 -48.34 -79.16 46.05
C GLN A 96 -48.49 -77.92 45.16
N ILE A 97 -49.73 -77.55 44.82
CA ILE A 97 -50.04 -76.31 44.09
C ILE A 97 -49.63 -75.09 44.92
N GLU A 98 -49.89 -75.07 46.22
CA GLU A 98 -49.47 -73.97 47.10
C GLU A 98 -47.95 -73.82 47.15
N ARG A 99 -47.20 -74.93 47.26
CA ARG A 99 -45.72 -74.91 47.18
C ARG A 99 -45.23 -74.42 45.82
N GLN A 100 -45.89 -74.81 44.74
CA GLN A 100 -45.55 -74.32 43.40
C GLN A 100 -45.85 -72.83 43.25
N VAL A 101 -46.99 -72.36 43.78
CA VAL A 101 -47.35 -70.93 43.80
C VAL A 101 -46.34 -70.12 44.60
N ASP A 102 -45.93 -70.60 45.77
CA ASP A 102 -44.93 -69.92 46.59
C ASP A 102 -43.54 -69.95 45.97
N HIS A 103 -43.17 -71.06 45.31
CA HIS A 103 -41.94 -71.15 44.54
C HIS A 103 -41.92 -70.14 43.39
N LEU A 104 -42.98 -70.11 42.57
CA LEU A 104 -43.12 -69.18 41.44
C LEU A 104 -43.19 -67.72 41.91
N ARG A 105 -43.84 -67.43 43.04
CA ARG A 105 -43.82 -66.10 43.66
C ARG A 105 -42.41 -65.70 44.08
N GLY A 106 -41.65 -66.63 44.67
CA GLY A 106 -40.25 -66.41 45.02
C GLY A 106 -39.38 -66.17 43.79
N GLU A 107 -39.59 -66.91 42.70
CA GLU A 107 -38.88 -66.69 41.43
C GLU A 107 -39.27 -65.36 40.77
N LEU A 108 -40.56 -65.01 40.75
CA LEU A 108 -41.03 -63.75 40.22
C LEU A 108 -40.43 -62.57 41.00
N ALA A 109 -40.43 -62.63 42.33
CA ALA A 109 -39.82 -61.60 43.17
C ALA A 109 -38.30 -61.45 42.89
N LYS A 110 -37.59 -62.56 42.69
CA LYS A 110 -36.16 -62.53 42.28
C LYS A 110 -35.99 -61.89 40.91
N LYS A 111 -36.82 -62.23 39.93
CA LYS A 111 -36.77 -61.64 38.58
C LYS A 111 -37.14 -60.17 38.57
N GLU A 112 -38.13 -59.75 39.37
CA GLU A 112 -38.47 -58.36 39.57
C GLU A 112 -37.29 -57.58 40.16
N GLN A 113 -36.60 -58.14 41.16
CA GLN A 113 -35.41 -57.53 41.74
C GLN A 113 -34.26 -57.44 40.72
N GLU A 114 -34.02 -58.49 39.92
CA GLU A 114 -33.03 -58.47 38.83
C GLU A 114 -33.37 -57.39 37.79
N VAL A 115 -34.62 -57.28 37.36
CA VAL A 115 -35.08 -56.26 36.42
C VAL A 115 -34.86 -54.86 36.98
N GLN A 116 -35.23 -54.62 38.24
CA GLN A 116 -35.01 -53.33 38.90
C GLN A 116 -33.52 -53.00 39.00
N TYR A 117 -32.68 -53.98 39.34
CA TYR A 117 -31.23 -53.81 39.39
C TYR A 117 -30.67 -53.40 38.02
N TRP A 118 -31.03 -54.13 36.96
CA TRP A 118 -30.59 -53.80 35.60
C TRP A 118 -31.12 -52.45 35.14
N GLN A 119 -32.39 -52.11 35.41
CA GLN A 119 -32.95 -50.81 35.08
C GLN A 119 -32.19 -49.67 35.75
N GLN A 120 -31.85 -49.79 37.04
CA GLN A 120 -31.05 -48.79 37.74
C GLN A 120 -29.63 -48.70 37.17
N LYS A 121 -29.00 -49.84 36.86
CA LYS A 121 -27.66 -49.87 36.26
C LYS A 121 -27.65 -49.19 34.88
N TYR A 122 -28.58 -49.53 34.00
CA TYR A 122 -28.73 -48.90 32.69
C TYR A 122 -29.01 -47.41 32.80
N LYS A 123 -29.86 -46.99 33.75
CA LYS A 123 -30.13 -45.58 34.00
C LYS A 123 -28.86 -44.83 34.39
N ARG A 124 -28.06 -45.37 35.31
CA ARG A 124 -26.77 -44.78 35.72
C ARG A 124 -25.78 -44.69 34.56
N GLU A 125 -25.63 -45.74 33.78
CA GLU A 125 -24.76 -45.74 32.60
C GLU A 125 -25.21 -44.72 31.56
N ARG A 126 -26.53 -44.60 31.33
CA ARG A 126 -27.10 -43.60 30.42
C ARG A 126 -26.85 -42.18 30.91
N ASP A 127 -27.11 -41.92 32.19
CA ASP A 127 -26.92 -40.61 32.81
C ASP A 127 -25.44 -40.21 32.82
N MET A 128 -24.53 -41.17 33.02
CA MET A 128 -23.08 -40.98 32.91
C MET A 128 -22.67 -40.59 31.48
N LYS A 129 -23.10 -41.34 30.46
CA LYS A 129 -22.84 -41.00 29.05
C LYS A 129 -23.42 -39.64 28.65
N HIS A 130 -24.61 -39.29 29.16
CA HIS A 130 -25.18 -37.96 28.93
C HIS A 130 -24.39 -36.84 29.61
N LEU A 131 -23.74 -37.11 30.74
CA LEU A 131 -22.83 -36.16 31.36
C LEU A 131 -21.56 -35.98 30.53
N GLU A 132 -20.97 -37.08 30.05
CA GLU A 132 -19.79 -37.07 29.17
C GLU A 132 -20.06 -36.31 27.85
N ILE A 133 -21.18 -36.59 27.18
CA ILE A 133 -21.57 -35.88 25.95
C ILE A 133 -21.69 -34.38 26.21
N ARG A 134 -22.32 -33.98 27.33
CA ARG A 134 -22.45 -32.56 27.68
C ARG A 134 -21.11 -31.91 27.98
N ASP A 135 -20.18 -32.63 28.61
CA ASP A 135 -18.85 -32.10 28.89
C ASP A 135 -18.05 -31.91 27.59
N ILE A 136 -18.07 -32.90 26.69
CA ILE A 136 -17.44 -32.81 25.37
C ILE A 136 -18.05 -31.66 24.56
N GLN A 137 -19.37 -31.49 24.58
CA GLN A 137 -20.05 -30.37 23.91
C GLN A 137 -19.55 -29.02 24.42
N ARG A 138 -19.44 -28.84 25.75
CA ARG A 138 -18.90 -27.60 26.33
C ARG A 138 -17.45 -27.35 25.93
N GLN A 139 -16.63 -28.40 25.90
CA GLN A 139 -15.23 -28.28 25.48
C GLN A 139 -15.13 -27.89 24.00
N LEU A 140 -15.98 -28.47 23.14
CA LEU A 140 -16.06 -28.12 21.72
C LEU A 140 -16.51 -26.67 21.52
N ASP A 141 -17.57 -26.23 22.20
CA ASP A 141 -18.07 -24.86 22.12
C ASP A 141 -17.02 -23.85 22.60
N SER A 142 -16.29 -24.18 23.68
CA SER A 142 -15.18 -23.37 24.16
C SER A 142 -14.02 -23.31 23.17
N ALA A 143 -13.68 -24.43 22.52
CA ALA A 143 -12.64 -24.48 21.49
C ALA A 143 -13.02 -23.66 20.26
N LEU A 144 -14.25 -23.80 19.76
CA LEU A 144 -14.78 -23.03 18.64
C LEU A 144 -14.80 -21.52 18.96
N GLY A 145 -15.20 -21.15 20.18
CA GLY A 145 -15.15 -19.75 20.62
C GLY A 145 -13.74 -19.17 20.62
N ARG A 146 -12.73 -19.95 21.03
CA ARG A 146 -11.31 -19.51 20.98
C ARG A 146 -10.81 -19.37 19.55
N GLU A 147 -11.16 -20.31 18.67
CA GLU A 147 -10.78 -20.25 17.25
C GLU A 147 -11.40 -19.04 16.56
N ALA A 148 -12.69 -18.77 16.80
CA ALA A 148 -13.37 -17.59 16.27
C ALA A 148 -12.72 -16.28 16.76
N ALA A 149 -12.36 -16.19 18.05
CA ALA A 149 -11.66 -15.03 18.60
C ALA A 149 -10.25 -14.84 17.99
N GLN A 150 -9.53 -15.94 17.76
CA GLN A 150 -8.23 -15.90 17.06
C GLN A 150 -8.38 -15.48 15.59
N ALA A 151 -9.41 -15.97 14.91
CA ALA A 151 -9.71 -15.59 13.53
C ALA A 151 -10.02 -14.09 13.41
N GLU A 152 -10.80 -13.51 14.33
CA GLU A 152 -11.06 -12.06 14.32
C GLU A 152 -9.80 -11.26 14.66
N HIS A 153 -9.01 -11.67 15.66
CA HIS A 153 -7.75 -10.99 16.00
C HIS A 153 -6.74 -11.01 14.84
N THR A 154 -6.61 -12.14 14.13
CA THR A 154 -5.72 -12.23 12.95
C THR A 154 -6.20 -11.34 11.82
N LYS A 155 -7.51 -11.26 11.59
CA LYS A 155 -8.10 -10.36 10.59
C LYS A 155 -7.89 -8.88 10.93
N GLU A 156 -8.05 -8.49 12.19
CA GLU A 156 -7.74 -7.13 12.66
C GLU A 156 -6.27 -6.78 12.46
N LEU A 157 -5.37 -7.71 12.81
CA LEU A 157 -3.94 -7.52 12.62
C LEU A 157 -3.58 -7.37 11.14
N LEU A 158 -4.14 -8.18 10.25
CA LEU A 158 -3.94 -8.07 8.81
C LEU A 158 -4.44 -6.72 8.27
N ALA A 159 -5.59 -6.24 8.73
CA ALA A 159 -6.12 -4.94 8.34
C ALA A 159 -5.21 -3.78 8.79
N LEU A 160 -4.64 -3.87 10.00
CA LEU A 160 -3.69 -2.91 10.52
C LEU A 160 -2.38 -2.93 9.71
N LEU A 161 -1.84 -4.11 9.43
CA LEU A 161 -0.63 -4.27 8.63
C LEU A 161 -0.81 -3.71 7.21
N GLU A 162 -1.96 -3.96 6.57
CA GLU A 162 -2.24 -3.42 5.24
C GLU A 162 -2.37 -1.88 5.25
N THR A 163 -2.89 -1.32 6.34
CA THR A 163 -2.93 0.14 6.51
C THR A 163 -1.53 0.71 6.68
N ARG A 164 -0.69 0.12 7.53
CA ARG A 164 0.70 0.54 7.69
C ARG A 164 1.52 0.38 6.42
N ARG A 165 1.28 -0.67 5.64
CA ARG A 165 1.94 -0.88 4.35
C ARG A 165 1.60 0.22 3.36
N ARG A 166 0.33 0.66 3.31
CA ARG A 166 -0.10 1.79 2.48
C ARG A 166 0.53 3.11 2.94
N GLU A 167 0.48 3.41 4.23
CA GLU A 167 1.12 4.61 4.80
C GLU A 167 2.62 4.65 4.51
N LEU A 168 3.32 3.53 4.68
CA LEU A 168 4.75 3.43 4.41
C LEU A 168 5.05 3.57 2.92
N HIS A 169 4.21 3.01 2.04
CA HIS A 169 4.35 3.17 0.60
C HIS A 169 4.15 4.63 0.17
N ASP A 170 3.16 5.32 0.74
CA ASP A 170 2.91 6.75 0.48
C ASP A 170 4.05 7.61 1.02
N ALA A 171 4.55 7.32 2.21
CA ALA A 171 5.72 7.98 2.79
C ALA A 171 6.99 7.74 1.95
N GLN A 172 7.22 6.51 1.47
CA GLN A 172 8.32 6.19 0.57
C GLN A 172 8.18 6.88 -0.77
N ARG A 173 6.97 7.02 -1.30
CA ARG A 173 6.73 7.78 -2.53
C ARG A 173 7.00 9.27 -2.32
N PHE A 174 6.68 9.78 -1.13
CA PHE A 174 6.94 11.16 -0.74
C PHE A 174 8.44 11.42 -0.49
N MET A 175 9.14 10.53 0.22
CA MET A 175 10.57 10.67 0.51
C MET A 175 11.48 10.24 -0.65
N GLY A 176 11.04 9.23 -1.41
CA GLY A 176 11.79 8.58 -2.48
C GLY A 176 11.88 9.40 -3.76
N THR A 177 11.14 10.51 -3.87
CA THR A 177 11.53 11.62 -4.74
C THR A 177 12.68 12.40 -4.11
N VAL A 178 13.75 11.69 -3.79
CA VAL A 178 15.08 12.29 -3.61
C VAL A 178 15.32 13.14 -4.85
N ASP A 179 15.77 14.38 -4.65
CA ASP A 179 15.99 15.31 -5.74
C ASP A 179 16.70 14.61 -6.90
N ALA A 180 16.12 14.65 -8.10
CA ALA A 180 16.65 13.96 -9.29
C ALA A 180 18.07 14.47 -9.68
N PHE A 181 18.52 15.54 -9.03
CA PHE A 181 19.80 16.19 -9.22
C PHE A 181 20.51 16.26 -7.87
N SER A 182 21.76 15.79 -7.84
CA SER A 182 22.63 16.03 -6.70
C SER A 182 22.99 17.52 -6.62
N GLU A 183 23.46 17.98 -5.46
CA GLU A 183 23.99 19.35 -5.30
C GLU A 183 25.07 19.66 -6.34
N GLY A 184 25.94 18.69 -6.63
CA GLY A 184 26.97 18.79 -7.67
C GLY A 184 26.38 18.99 -9.07
N ASP A 185 25.30 18.29 -9.40
CA ASP A 185 24.61 18.47 -10.69
C ASP A 185 24.00 19.87 -10.80
N VAL A 186 23.40 20.40 -9.73
CA VAL A 186 22.84 21.77 -9.72
C VAL A 186 23.94 22.79 -9.96
N VAL A 187 25.06 22.68 -9.25
CA VAL A 187 26.22 23.58 -9.45
C VAL A 187 26.75 23.49 -10.88
N GLN A 188 26.83 22.28 -11.45
CA GLN A 188 27.29 22.09 -12.81
C GLN A 188 26.32 22.72 -13.82
N HIS A 189 25.02 22.49 -13.70
CA HIS A 189 24.01 23.10 -14.58
C HIS A 189 24.04 24.63 -14.52
N VAL A 190 24.26 25.22 -13.34
CA VAL A 190 24.41 26.68 -13.21
C VAL A 190 25.68 27.18 -13.92
N ARG A 191 26.79 26.44 -13.84
CA ARG A 191 28.02 26.79 -14.57
C ARG A 191 27.84 26.70 -16.08
N ASP A 192 27.18 25.65 -16.56
CA ASP A 192 26.89 25.45 -17.97
C ASP A 192 25.99 26.57 -18.50
N LEU A 193 24.94 26.91 -17.76
CA LEU A 193 24.05 28.03 -18.08
C LEU A 193 24.79 29.37 -18.14
N ASN A 194 25.68 29.65 -17.19
CA ASN A 194 26.49 30.86 -17.21
C ASN A 194 27.42 30.92 -18.44
N ALA A 195 28.00 29.78 -18.83
CA ALA A 195 28.83 29.70 -20.04
C ALA A 195 28.01 29.94 -21.31
N GLU A 196 26.77 29.43 -21.37
CA GLU A 196 25.84 29.69 -22.49
C GLU A 196 25.45 31.17 -22.58
N ILE A 197 25.14 31.81 -21.46
CA ILE A 197 24.83 33.25 -21.41
C ILE A 197 26.03 34.07 -21.90
N PHE A 198 27.24 33.71 -21.48
CA PHE A 198 28.47 34.37 -21.92
C PHE A 198 28.71 34.17 -23.42
N SER A 199 28.52 32.95 -23.92
CA SER A 199 28.62 32.65 -25.35
C SER A 199 27.58 33.40 -26.17
N LEU A 200 26.36 33.57 -25.66
CA LEU A 200 25.31 34.36 -26.30
C LEU A 200 25.72 35.83 -26.39
N ALA A 201 26.26 36.40 -25.29
CA ALA A 201 26.74 37.77 -25.25
C ALA A 201 27.86 38.02 -26.26
N GLN A 202 28.86 37.14 -26.32
CA GLN A 202 29.95 37.21 -27.30
C GLN A 202 29.47 37.04 -28.74
N SER A 203 28.52 36.14 -28.96
CA SER A 203 27.94 35.95 -30.29
C SER A 203 27.20 37.20 -30.75
N LEU A 204 26.46 37.87 -29.85
CA LEU A 204 25.71 39.07 -30.19
C LEU A 204 26.66 40.24 -30.48
N SER A 205 27.68 40.44 -29.65
CA SER A 205 28.65 41.50 -29.86
C SER A 205 29.55 41.29 -31.07
N GLY A 206 29.88 40.04 -31.40
CA GLY A 206 30.66 39.68 -32.57
C GLY A 206 29.94 39.91 -33.89
N THR A 207 28.61 40.11 -33.89
CA THR A 207 27.88 40.49 -35.10
C THR A 207 28.20 41.93 -35.48
N GLN A 208 29.24 42.11 -36.31
CA GLN A 208 29.49 43.39 -36.97
C GLN A 208 28.32 43.71 -37.89
N ALA A 209 27.48 44.64 -37.46
CA ALA A 209 26.37 45.08 -38.25
C ALA A 209 26.42 46.59 -38.44
N LYS A 210 25.96 47.04 -39.62
CA LYS A 210 26.03 48.45 -40.01
C LYS A 210 25.29 49.29 -38.98
N ALA A 211 25.92 50.39 -38.56
CA ALA A 211 25.28 51.35 -37.66
C ALA A 211 23.97 51.82 -38.30
N SER A 212 22.84 51.40 -37.71
CA SER A 212 21.53 51.92 -38.08
C SER A 212 21.24 53.13 -37.22
N HIS A 213 21.01 54.26 -37.86
CA HIS A 213 20.47 55.42 -37.18
C HIS A 213 19.01 55.16 -36.83
N LEU A 214 18.76 54.67 -35.62
CA LEU A 214 17.42 54.68 -35.04
C LEU A 214 16.94 56.14 -34.91
N ASN A 215 15.67 56.37 -35.26
CA ASN A 215 14.93 57.57 -34.93
C ASN A 215 14.86 57.74 -33.39
N ASP A 216 14.93 58.97 -32.89
CA ASP A 216 14.80 59.32 -31.46
C ASP A 216 13.56 58.69 -30.79
N ARG A 217 12.44 58.60 -31.50
CA ARG A 217 11.21 57.93 -31.01
C ARG A 217 11.42 56.43 -30.78
N THR A 218 12.14 55.74 -31.66
CA THR A 218 12.45 54.32 -31.50
C THR A 218 13.47 54.08 -30.39
N LYS A 219 14.45 54.98 -30.24
CA LYS A 219 15.41 54.95 -29.11
C LYS A 219 14.71 55.12 -27.77
N GLY A 220 13.78 56.08 -27.67
CA GLY A 220 13.00 56.30 -26.45
C GLY A 220 12.21 55.06 -26.01
N LYS A 221 11.54 54.39 -26.94
CA LYS A 221 10.81 53.14 -26.66
C LYS A 221 11.73 51.98 -26.25
N ALA A 222 12.87 51.82 -26.93
CA ALA A 222 13.86 50.81 -26.60
C ALA A 222 14.43 51.03 -25.18
N ALA A 223 14.73 52.29 -24.85
CA ALA A 223 15.23 52.67 -23.54
C ALA A 223 14.20 52.42 -22.42
N GLU A 224 12.93 52.76 -22.67
CA GLU A 224 11.84 52.48 -21.72
C GLU A 224 11.67 50.98 -21.45
N ALA A 225 11.71 50.15 -22.50
CA ALA A 225 11.63 48.69 -22.36
C ALA A 225 12.81 48.11 -21.57
N LEU A 226 14.03 48.61 -21.80
CA LEU A 226 15.25 48.14 -21.15
C LEU A 226 15.44 48.67 -19.73
N ALA A 227 14.81 49.78 -19.36
CA ALA A 227 14.96 50.39 -18.03
C ALA A 227 14.61 49.41 -16.90
N SER A 228 13.62 48.54 -17.12
CA SER A 228 13.23 47.50 -16.16
C SER A 228 14.24 46.35 -16.05
N ALA A 229 14.98 46.06 -17.13
CA ALA A 229 15.91 44.92 -17.21
C ALA A 229 17.35 45.28 -16.81
N LEU A 230 17.86 46.41 -17.31
CA LEU A 230 19.26 46.86 -17.12
C LEU A 230 19.44 47.79 -15.92
N GLY A 231 18.38 48.47 -15.49
CA GLY A 231 18.47 49.59 -14.57
C GLY A 231 19.01 50.87 -15.23
N ARG A 232 18.80 52.01 -14.57
CA ARG A 232 19.15 53.34 -15.12
C ARG A 232 20.64 53.53 -15.43
N PRO A 233 21.59 53.15 -14.54
CA PRO A 233 23.01 53.46 -14.79
C PRO A 233 23.57 52.75 -16.03
N LEU A 234 23.25 51.47 -16.20
CA LEU A 234 23.71 50.68 -17.34
C LEU A 234 23.07 51.14 -18.65
N LEU A 235 21.78 51.50 -18.59
CA LEU A 235 21.07 52.07 -19.73
C LEU A 235 21.66 53.41 -20.18
N GLU A 236 21.97 54.31 -19.24
CA GLU A 236 22.60 55.60 -19.54
C GLU A 236 23.96 55.40 -20.22
N MET A 237 24.81 54.51 -19.67
CA MET A 237 26.08 54.16 -20.30
C MET A 237 25.87 53.66 -21.74
N LEU A 238 24.90 52.77 -21.96
CA LEU A 238 24.60 52.18 -23.27
C LEU A 238 24.12 53.24 -24.29
N THR A 239 23.50 54.33 -23.82
CA THR A 239 23.01 55.41 -24.69
C THR A 239 24.02 56.52 -24.98
N PHE A 240 24.92 56.82 -24.03
CA PHE A 240 25.79 58.00 -24.11
C PHE A 240 27.25 57.65 -24.43
N VAL A 241 27.69 56.44 -24.13
CA VAL A 241 29.06 56.01 -24.45
C VAL A 241 29.11 55.62 -25.92
N ASP A 242 29.88 56.38 -26.69
CA ASP A 242 30.22 56.00 -28.06
C ASP A 242 31.18 54.81 -28.02
N THR A 243 30.61 53.61 -28.14
CA THR A 243 31.32 52.34 -28.04
C THR A 243 32.06 52.01 -29.34
N HIS A 244 32.75 52.97 -29.96
CA HIS A 244 33.51 52.81 -31.21
C HIS A 244 34.50 51.63 -31.13
N GLY A 245 34.03 50.43 -31.42
CA GLY A 245 34.78 49.17 -31.36
C GLY A 245 34.80 48.46 -29.99
N ASP A 246 34.26 49.04 -28.91
CA ASP A 246 34.22 48.40 -27.59
C ASP A 246 32.90 47.66 -27.38
N THR A 247 32.93 46.34 -27.48
CA THR A 247 31.74 45.50 -27.34
C THR A 247 31.38 45.17 -25.89
N VAL A 248 32.22 45.52 -24.92
CA VAL A 248 32.08 45.09 -23.54
C VAL A 248 30.74 45.53 -22.95
N LEU A 249 30.28 46.74 -23.26
CA LEU A 249 29.03 47.26 -22.73
C LEU A 249 27.79 46.52 -23.26
N LEU A 250 27.81 46.13 -24.54
CA LEU A 250 26.76 45.31 -25.14
C LEU A 250 26.79 43.87 -24.58
N GLU A 251 27.99 43.31 -24.37
CA GLU A 251 28.15 41.98 -23.77
C GLU A 251 27.59 41.95 -22.35
N VAL A 252 27.98 42.90 -21.50
CA VAL A 252 27.47 43.02 -20.13
C VAL A 252 25.95 43.20 -20.13
N SER A 253 25.43 44.06 -20.99
CA SER A 253 23.98 44.30 -21.09
C SER A 253 23.21 43.05 -21.54
N THR A 254 23.78 42.28 -22.47
CA THR A 254 23.23 41.00 -22.93
C THR A 254 23.19 39.97 -21.81
N GLN A 255 24.27 39.85 -21.04
CA GLN A 255 24.33 38.94 -19.88
C GLN A 255 23.29 39.32 -18.82
N VAL A 256 23.13 40.61 -18.53
CA VAL A 256 22.12 41.11 -17.57
C VAL A 256 20.71 40.78 -18.06
N ILE A 257 20.39 41.06 -19.34
CA ILE A 257 19.07 40.77 -19.92
C ILE A 257 18.77 39.26 -19.86
N ALA A 258 19.69 38.42 -20.32
CA ALA A 258 19.51 36.97 -20.33
C ALA A 258 19.31 36.42 -18.91
N THR A 259 20.15 36.85 -17.95
CA THR A 259 20.04 36.44 -16.54
C THR A 259 18.70 36.89 -15.93
N ASN A 260 18.23 38.10 -16.24
CA ASN A 260 16.96 38.61 -15.74
C ASN A 260 15.78 37.78 -16.27
N ILE A 261 15.75 37.47 -17.58
CA ILE A 261 14.71 36.62 -18.18
C ILE A 261 14.74 35.22 -17.57
N LEU A 262 15.92 34.61 -17.41
CA LEU A 262 16.05 33.29 -16.78
C LEU A 262 15.60 33.30 -15.31
N SER A 263 15.99 34.33 -14.55
CA SER A 263 15.55 34.50 -13.16
C SER A 263 14.03 34.63 -13.08
N TRP A 264 13.42 35.39 -13.98
CA TRP A 264 11.97 35.50 -14.10
C TRP A 264 11.35 34.13 -14.41
N MET A 265 11.81 33.43 -15.46
CA MET A 265 11.33 32.07 -15.79
C MET A 265 11.44 31.09 -14.63
N ILE A 266 12.59 31.11 -13.93
CA ILE A 266 12.83 30.23 -12.79
C ILE A 266 11.93 30.62 -11.63
N SER A 267 11.50 31.87 -11.47
CA SER A 267 10.69 32.33 -10.34
C SER A 267 9.18 32.24 -10.59
N THR A 268 8.74 32.33 -11.85
CA THR A 268 7.34 32.26 -12.24
C THR A 268 6.74 30.86 -12.00
N TRP A 269 5.52 30.84 -11.47
CA TRP A 269 4.67 29.68 -11.24
C TRP A 269 3.60 29.55 -12.32
N THR A 270 2.97 30.67 -12.67
CA THR A 270 1.86 30.75 -13.63
C THR A 270 1.95 32.00 -14.48
N ASN A 271 1.31 31.99 -15.66
CA ASN A 271 1.21 33.17 -16.52
C ASN A 271 0.19 34.21 -15.99
N ASP A 272 -0.71 33.78 -15.12
CA ASP A 272 -1.66 34.67 -14.44
C ASP A 272 -0.97 35.40 -13.26
N PRO A 273 -0.88 36.73 -13.26
CA PRO A 273 -0.17 37.49 -12.23
C PRO A 273 -0.74 37.33 -10.82
N GLU A 274 -2.08 37.22 -10.69
CA GLU A 274 -2.73 37.07 -9.38
C GLU A 274 -2.40 35.70 -8.77
N SER A 275 -2.55 34.64 -9.56
CA SER A 275 -2.17 33.28 -9.15
C SER A 275 -0.67 33.16 -8.89
N ASP A 276 0.18 33.79 -9.71
CA ASP A 276 1.63 33.75 -9.57
C ASP A 276 2.09 34.35 -8.24
N GLN A 277 1.56 35.52 -7.90
CA GLN A 277 1.83 36.18 -6.63
C GLN A 277 1.33 35.35 -5.43
N LEU A 278 0.16 34.72 -5.56
CA LEU A 278 -0.37 33.84 -4.53
C LEU A 278 0.57 32.65 -4.30
N PHE A 279 0.98 31.94 -5.35
CA PHE A 279 1.89 30.80 -5.25
C PHE A 279 3.26 31.21 -4.68
N ALA A 280 3.80 32.35 -5.11
CA ALA A 280 5.04 32.88 -4.57
C ALA A 280 4.94 33.16 -3.06
N SER A 281 3.87 33.79 -2.60
CA SER A 281 3.66 34.08 -1.18
C SER A 281 3.48 32.83 -0.31
N VAL A 282 2.78 31.81 -0.83
CA VAL A 282 2.60 30.52 -0.15
C VAL A 282 3.93 29.77 -0.08
N TYR A 283 4.69 29.76 -1.18
CA TYR A 283 6.00 29.13 -1.22
C TYR A 283 6.98 29.75 -0.23
N GLU A 284 7.05 31.08 -0.16
CA GLU A 284 7.91 31.78 0.80
C GLU A 284 7.58 31.40 2.24
N ARG A 285 6.28 31.27 2.57
CA ARG A 285 5.86 30.81 3.89
C ARG A 285 6.31 29.38 4.18
N ILE A 286 6.14 28.47 3.23
CA ILE A 286 6.57 27.07 3.35
C ILE A 286 8.09 26.97 3.48
N GLN A 287 8.84 27.73 2.68
CA GLN A 287 10.30 27.76 2.73
C GLN A 287 10.82 28.24 4.09
N ASN A 288 10.11 29.18 4.73
CA ASN A 288 10.48 29.70 6.04
C ASN A 288 10.04 28.82 7.22
N SER A 289 9.02 27.97 7.05
CA SER A 289 8.49 27.13 8.13
C SER A 289 8.90 25.65 8.06
N GLU A 290 9.19 25.13 6.87
CA GLU A 290 9.44 23.72 6.61
C GLU A 290 10.90 23.45 6.21
N SER A 291 11.29 22.17 6.15
CA SER A 291 12.60 21.80 5.63
C SER A 291 12.71 22.08 4.12
N GLN A 292 13.94 22.31 3.64
CA GLN A 292 14.22 22.55 2.22
C GLN A 292 13.68 21.43 1.31
N SER A 293 13.70 20.17 1.78
CA SER A 293 13.17 19.03 1.02
C SER A 293 11.66 19.13 0.83
N VAL A 294 10.92 19.51 1.87
CA VAL A 294 9.46 19.69 1.82
C VAL A 294 9.10 20.87 0.92
N ALA A 295 9.81 22.00 1.06
CA ALA A 295 9.60 23.17 0.21
C ALA A 295 9.90 22.86 -1.27
N GLY A 296 11.02 22.17 -1.55
CA GLY A 296 11.40 21.74 -2.91
C GLY A 296 10.34 20.84 -3.55
N GLN A 297 9.86 19.84 -2.81
CA GLN A 297 8.83 18.93 -3.30
C GLN A 297 7.49 19.63 -3.53
N TRP A 298 7.09 20.53 -2.63
CA TRP A 298 5.90 21.35 -2.82
C TRP A 298 6.00 22.18 -4.10
N ARG A 299 7.16 22.79 -4.36
CA ARG A 299 7.43 23.54 -5.58
C ARG A 299 7.32 22.67 -6.83
N ALA A 300 7.92 21.49 -6.81
CA ALA A 300 7.89 20.55 -7.93
C ALA A 300 6.48 20.07 -8.24
N LEU A 301 5.70 19.67 -7.22
CA LEU A 301 4.31 19.24 -7.38
C LEU A 301 3.41 20.36 -7.87
N THR A 302 3.53 21.55 -7.27
CA THR A 302 2.73 22.71 -7.65
C THR A 302 3.01 23.10 -9.09
N ARG A 303 4.28 23.15 -9.51
CA ARG A 303 4.64 23.42 -10.91
C ARG A 303 4.14 22.37 -11.86
N LYS A 304 4.27 21.09 -11.52
CA LYS A 304 3.77 19.99 -12.36
C LYS A 304 2.27 20.10 -12.60
N SER A 305 1.50 20.42 -11.55
CA SER A 305 0.05 20.60 -11.64
C SER A 305 -0.33 21.89 -12.37
N ALA A 306 0.30 23.02 -12.02
CA ALA A 306 0.04 24.32 -12.64
C ALA A 306 0.42 24.34 -14.13
N GLN A 307 1.51 23.68 -14.51
CA GLN A 307 1.91 23.57 -15.91
C GLN A 307 0.89 22.78 -16.73
N ALA A 308 0.35 21.68 -16.19
CA ALA A 308 -0.66 20.89 -16.87
C ALA A 308 -1.94 21.70 -17.18
N GLU A 309 -2.25 22.71 -16.36
CA GLU A 309 -3.49 23.49 -16.45
C GLU A 309 -3.30 24.83 -17.19
N TYR A 310 -2.17 25.51 -17.00
CA TYR A 310 -1.97 26.89 -17.45
C TYR A 310 -0.81 27.11 -18.43
N ILE A 311 0.11 26.15 -18.56
CA ILE A 311 1.35 26.33 -19.34
C ILE A 311 1.53 25.15 -20.29
N GLY A 312 0.99 25.26 -21.49
CA GLY A 312 1.54 24.47 -22.59
C GLY A 312 3.01 24.85 -22.73
N GLY A 313 3.94 23.96 -22.36
CA GLY A 313 5.39 24.20 -22.40
C GLY A 313 5.89 25.01 -23.62
N PRO A 314 5.41 24.72 -24.85
CA PRO A 314 5.78 25.49 -26.05
C PRO A 314 5.43 26.99 -25.98
N GLN A 315 4.34 27.37 -25.31
CA GLN A 315 3.90 28.77 -25.23
C GLN A 315 4.82 29.61 -24.31
N LEU A 316 5.32 29.01 -23.21
CA LEU A 316 6.26 29.71 -22.33
C LEU A 316 7.59 29.91 -23.04
N GLU A 317 8.12 28.87 -23.70
CA GLU A 317 9.36 28.95 -24.47
C GLU A 317 9.26 30.01 -25.57
N ASP A 318 8.16 30.02 -26.34
CA ASP A 318 7.93 31.00 -27.40
C ASP A 318 7.86 32.43 -26.84
N HIS A 319 7.11 32.64 -25.74
CA HIS A 319 7.00 33.95 -25.11
C HIS A 319 8.33 34.45 -24.55
N CYS A 320 9.10 33.57 -23.88
CA CYS A 320 10.41 33.92 -23.32
C CYS A 320 11.41 34.25 -24.44
N THR A 321 11.40 33.47 -25.51
CA THR A 321 12.27 33.68 -26.68
C THR A 321 11.94 35.00 -27.36
N GLU A 322 10.67 35.28 -27.61
CA GLU A 322 10.21 36.55 -28.20
C GLU A 322 10.62 37.75 -27.35
N ARG A 323 10.41 37.66 -26.03
CA ARG A 323 10.79 38.72 -25.08
C ARG A 323 12.30 38.91 -25.02
N LEU A 324 13.08 37.83 -24.95
CA LEU A 324 14.55 37.89 -24.95
C LEU A 324 15.07 38.56 -26.22
N VAL A 325 14.62 38.09 -27.39
CA VAL A 325 15.00 38.65 -28.68
C VAL A 325 14.65 40.13 -28.77
N THR A 326 13.45 40.52 -28.33
CA THR A 326 13.02 41.92 -28.32
C THR A 326 13.92 42.81 -27.45
N LEU A 327 14.30 42.36 -26.25
CA LEU A 327 15.19 43.13 -25.38
C LEU A 327 16.62 43.20 -25.93
N LEU A 328 17.15 42.11 -26.47
CA LEU A 328 18.48 42.08 -27.07
C LEU A 328 18.58 42.97 -28.31
N THR A 329 17.54 43.01 -29.14
CA THR A 329 17.49 43.91 -30.31
C THR A 329 17.41 45.38 -29.90
N HIS A 330 16.65 45.71 -28.86
CA HIS A 330 16.67 47.05 -28.27
C HIS A 330 18.06 47.42 -27.73
N ALA A 331 18.74 46.51 -27.05
CA ALA A 331 20.06 46.78 -26.48
C ALA A 331 21.11 47.01 -27.57
N ALA A 332 21.14 46.15 -28.59
CA ALA A 332 22.02 46.31 -29.74
C ALA A 332 21.76 47.65 -30.47
N ALA A 333 20.49 47.99 -30.68
CA ALA A 333 20.13 49.18 -31.44
C ALA A 333 20.45 50.49 -30.68
N LEU A 334 20.39 50.49 -29.34
CA LEU A 334 20.86 51.60 -28.52
C LEU A 334 22.40 51.72 -28.52
N SER A 335 23.12 50.60 -28.57
CA SER A 335 24.59 50.59 -28.69
C SER A 335 25.09 50.86 -30.12
N GLY A 336 24.21 51.26 -31.04
CA GLY A 336 24.55 51.57 -32.43
C GLY A 336 24.82 50.34 -33.31
N ILE A 337 24.52 49.12 -32.85
CA ILE A 337 24.69 47.87 -33.60
C ILE A 337 23.31 47.42 -34.10
N HIS A 338 23.13 47.29 -35.42
CA HIS A 338 21.85 46.84 -35.98
C HIS A 338 21.89 45.37 -36.35
N ILE A 339 21.31 44.48 -35.56
CA ILE A 339 21.22 43.06 -35.93
C ILE A 339 20.39 42.94 -37.24
N SER A 340 21.08 42.73 -38.36
CA SER A 340 20.46 42.54 -39.67
C SER A 340 19.63 41.27 -39.63
N GLU A 341 18.36 41.37 -40.07
CA GLU A 341 17.36 40.31 -40.25
C GLU A 341 17.69 38.93 -39.68
N TYR A 342 16.90 38.51 -38.70
CA TYR A 342 16.98 37.20 -38.06
C TYR A 342 17.24 36.07 -39.07
N PRO A 343 18.21 35.19 -38.78
CA PRO A 343 18.17 33.86 -39.35
C PRO A 343 16.82 33.25 -38.96
N THR A 344 15.92 33.08 -39.93
CA THR A 344 14.62 32.42 -39.72
C THR A 344 14.83 31.08 -39.01
N ARG A 345 13.83 30.61 -38.24
CA ARG A 345 13.83 29.36 -37.42
C ARG A 345 14.55 28.13 -38.04
N SER A 346 14.74 28.09 -39.36
CA SER A 346 15.46 27.05 -40.11
C SER A 346 17.00 27.05 -39.98
N THR A 347 17.61 28.10 -39.45
CA THR A 347 19.08 28.27 -39.42
C THR A 347 19.71 28.14 -38.04
N TRP A 348 18.90 28.14 -36.99
CA TRP A 348 19.29 27.61 -35.68
C TRP A 348 19.43 26.08 -35.81
N ARG A 349 20.58 25.60 -36.30
CA ARG A 349 20.94 24.21 -36.05
C ARG A 349 21.16 24.08 -34.55
N PRO A 350 20.43 23.18 -33.85
CA PRO A 350 20.74 22.90 -32.46
C PRO A 350 22.15 22.31 -32.42
N TYR A 351 23.13 23.12 -32.01
CA TYR A 351 24.36 22.58 -31.49
C TYR A 351 24.00 21.84 -30.20
N ALA A 352 24.56 20.65 -30.06
CA ALA A 352 24.37 19.71 -28.96
C ALA A 352 23.03 18.97 -28.93
N SER A 353 23.04 17.81 -29.58
CA SER A 353 22.35 16.63 -29.09
C SER A 353 22.65 16.46 -27.60
N TRP A 354 21.69 16.76 -26.74
CA TRP A 354 21.71 16.31 -25.36
C TRP A 354 21.90 14.79 -25.37
N PRO A 355 22.92 14.25 -24.69
CA PRO A 355 23.02 12.81 -24.54
C PRO A 355 21.78 12.37 -23.75
N LYS A 356 20.89 11.63 -24.41
CA LYS A 356 19.80 10.91 -23.74
C LYS A 356 20.46 9.95 -22.76
N LYS A 357 20.60 10.35 -21.50
CA LYS A 357 20.95 9.43 -20.41
C LYS A 357 19.81 8.41 -20.35
N ARG A 358 20.19 7.14 -20.54
CA ARG A 358 19.33 5.97 -20.37
C ARG A 358 19.07 5.71 -18.89
#